data_AF-A0AA37NTH0-F1
#
_entry.id   AF-A0AA37NTH0-F1
#
_cell.length_a   1.000
_cell.length_b   1.000
_cell.length_c   1.000
_cell.angle_alpha   90.00
_cell.angle_beta   90.00
_cell.angle_gamma   90.00
#
_symmetry.space_group_name_H-M   'P 1'
#
loop_
_entity.id
_entity.type
_entity.pdbx_description
1 polymer ?
#
loop_
_entity_poly.entity_id
_entity_poly.type
_entity_poly.pdbx_seq_one_letter_code
_entity_poly.pdbx_strand_id
1 'polypeptide(L)'
;MSIALTATSVHAAERKKVQVKKQAASSTAKQRPVARSATVVSRKAVTRVKATTRASARSVKAATRMVAVPEKLSFGQVAGLHSLTDPLDLKSSVALVIDQETNEVLLSKNDHAVLPIASLTKLMTGLLVSQAHLPMDEPITITQDDVDTEKFSSSRLAVGTTLTRGEMMHLALMSSENRAAHALGRTFPGGLEAFVAQMNAKAKLLGMTDTRYVEPTGLSSHNQSSARDLATLVNIAHGDPMLRELTTSPSYEVAVGRRTLQYNNTNRLVKSPAWDIGLQKTGYISEAGRCLVMQAQISGRKLIMVFLDSAGKFSRLGDAERVRNWVEKLPSIGGAPTLHAIGTKP
;
A
#
# COMPACT_ATOMS: atom_id res chain seq x y z
N MET A 1 -19.84 38.51 37.28
CA MET A 1 -21.18 38.01 37.65
C MET A 1 -21.35 36.63 37.04
N SER A 2 -21.86 35.67 37.81
CA SER A 2 -22.16 34.32 37.31
C SER A 2 -23.64 34.20 36.97
N ILE A 3 -23.97 33.47 35.91
CA ILE A 3 -25.32 32.93 35.68
C ILE A 3 -25.15 31.43 35.43
N ALA A 4 -25.95 30.62 36.14
CA ALA A 4 -25.78 29.17 36.22
C ALA A 4 -26.87 28.41 35.45
N LEU A 5 -26.71 27.09 35.40
CA LEU A 5 -27.60 26.16 34.69
C LEU A 5 -29.02 26.14 35.29
N THR A 6 -30.00 25.89 34.43
CA THR A 6 -31.17 25.07 34.77
C THR A 6 -31.36 24.00 33.69
N ALA A 7 -31.52 22.75 34.09
CA ALA A 7 -31.73 21.62 33.19
C ALA A 7 -33.16 21.07 33.34
N THR A 8 -33.71 20.50 32.26
CA THR A 8 -35.00 19.76 32.29
C THR A 8 -34.88 18.47 31.50
N SER A 9 -35.11 17.34 32.18
CA SER A 9 -35.06 15.98 31.63
C SER A 9 -36.44 15.42 31.33
N VAL A 10 -36.62 14.76 30.18
CA VAL A 10 -37.81 13.92 29.88
C VAL A 10 -37.34 12.59 29.26
N HIS A 11 -38.16 11.54 29.38
CA HIS A 11 -37.79 10.13 29.27
C HIS A 11 -37.39 9.60 27.88
N ALA A 12 -36.65 8.49 27.91
CA ALA A 12 -36.44 7.59 26.78
C ALA A 12 -37.67 6.70 26.50
N ALA A 13 -37.74 6.17 25.27
CA ALA A 13 -38.64 5.08 24.91
C ALA A 13 -37.90 4.08 23.99
N GLU A 14 -37.93 2.79 24.34
CA GLU A 14 -37.26 1.74 23.57
C GLU A 14 -37.90 1.53 22.19
N ARG A 15 -37.08 1.13 21.19
CA ARG A 15 -37.56 0.47 19.98
C ARG A 15 -36.88 -0.88 19.79
N LYS A 16 -37.69 -1.92 19.62
CA LYS A 16 -37.29 -3.33 19.71
C LYS A 16 -36.49 -3.79 18.48
N LYS A 17 -35.54 -4.70 18.71
CA LYS A 17 -34.85 -5.46 17.66
C LYS A 17 -35.85 -6.29 16.86
N VAL A 18 -35.79 -6.22 15.53
CA VAL A 18 -36.49 -7.15 14.63
C VAL A 18 -35.51 -8.22 14.16
N GLN A 19 -35.71 -9.47 14.62
CA GLN A 19 -34.99 -10.62 14.09
C GLN A 19 -35.69 -11.16 12.85
N VAL A 20 -35.02 -11.15 11.69
CA VAL A 20 -35.50 -11.86 10.51
C VAL A 20 -35.20 -13.36 10.69
N LYS A 21 -36.24 -14.20 10.79
CA LYS A 21 -36.08 -15.65 10.94
C LYS A 21 -35.54 -16.29 9.66
N LYS A 22 -34.44 -17.02 9.80
CA LYS A 22 -33.85 -17.87 8.77
C LYS A 22 -34.71 -19.14 8.61
N GLN A 23 -35.51 -19.22 7.54
CA GLN A 23 -36.21 -20.47 7.19
C GLN A 23 -35.23 -21.44 6.50
N ALA A 24 -35.23 -22.70 6.93
CA ALA A 24 -34.55 -23.80 6.27
C ALA A 24 -35.60 -24.68 5.58
N ALA A 25 -35.37 -25.05 4.32
CA ALA A 25 -36.21 -25.97 3.56
C ALA A 25 -35.38 -27.19 3.15
N SER A 26 -35.68 -28.34 3.72
CA SER A 26 -35.05 -29.62 3.39
C SER A 26 -35.87 -30.37 2.35
N SER A 27 -35.31 -30.64 1.17
CA SER A 27 -35.90 -31.52 0.16
C SER A 27 -35.16 -32.86 0.12
N THR A 28 -35.80 -33.93 0.57
CA THR A 28 -35.24 -35.29 0.61
C THR A 28 -35.16 -35.93 -0.77
N ALA A 29 -34.15 -36.80 -0.97
CA ALA A 29 -33.99 -37.57 -2.19
C ALA A 29 -35.05 -38.69 -2.31
N LYS A 30 -35.43 -39.03 -3.55
CA LYS A 30 -36.06 -40.30 -3.92
C LYS A 30 -35.36 -40.90 -5.14
N GLN A 31 -35.38 -42.23 -5.23
CA GLN A 31 -34.60 -43.01 -6.20
C GLN A 31 -35.41 -43.40 -7.45
N ARG A 32 -34.70 -44.05 -8.39
CA ARG A 32 -35.18 -44.64 -9.64
C ARG A 32 -36.25 -45.74 -9.39
N PRO A 33 -37.05 -46.09 -10.42
CA PRO A 33 -36.69 -47.24 -11.26
C PRO A 33 -36.49 -46.80 -12.74
N VAL A 34 -36.30 -47.64 -13.77
CA VAL A 34 -36.24 -49.12 -13.89
C VAL A 34 -34.95 -49.53 -14.65
N ALA A 35 -34.95 -50.69 -15.33
CA ALA A 35 -33.91 -51.20 -16.23
C ALA A 35 -34.51 -51.98 -17.42
N ARG A 36 -33.71 -52.23 -18.47
CA ARG A 36 -33.88 -53.33 -19.43
C ARG A 36 -32.49 -53.81 -19.90
N SER A 37 -32.33 -55.12 -20.08
CA SER A 37 -31.04 -55.79 -20.35
C SER A 37 -31.07 -56.54 -21.70
N ALA A 38 -29.90 -56.79 -22.29
CA ALA A 38 -29.73 -57.71 -23.42
C ALA A 38 -28.32 -58.33 -23.44
N THR A 39 -28.22 -59.59 -23.88
CA THR A 39 -27.02 -60.48 -23.82
C THR A 39 -27.16 -61.63 -24.85
N VAL A 40 -26.12 -62.38 -25.24
CA VAL A 40 -24.72 -62.38 -24.77
C VAL A 40 -23.80 -61.63 -25.76
N VAL A 41 -22.79 -62.11 -26.50
CA VAL A 41 -22.09 -63.41 -26.66
C VAL A 41 -20.61 -63.12 -26.97
N SER A 42 -19.66 -63.87 -26.38
CA SER A 42 -18.23 -63.73 -26.72
C SER A 42 -17.79 -64.71 -27.82
N ARG A 43 -16.93 -64.28 -28.74
CA ARG A 43 -16.02 -65.16 -29.50
C ARG A 43 -14.64 -64.52 -29.61
N LYS A 44 -13.60 -65.27 -29.24
CA LYS A 44 -12.20 -64.92 -29.55
C LYS A 44 -11.94 -65.13 -31.04
N ALA A 45 -11.22 -64.21 -31.67
CA ALA A 45 -10.48 -64.44 -32.91
C ALA A 45 -9.04 -63.98 -32.69
N VAL A 46 -8.07 -64.80 -33.10
CA VAL A 46 -6.63 -64.53 -32.93
C VAL A 46 -6.03 -64.20 -34.29
N THR A 47 -5.30 -63.10 -34.42
CA THR A 47 -4.04 -63.08 -35.19
C THR A 47 -3.20 -61.80 -35.05
N ARG A 48 -1.88 -62.04 -34.92
CA ARG A 48 -0.76 -61.25 -35.48
C ARG A 48 -0.67 -59.74 -35.17
N VAL A 49 0.05 -59.45 -34.08
CA VAL A 49 0.69 -58.15 -33.83
C VAL A 49 1.58 -57.75 -35.02
N LYS A 50 1.47 -56.49 -35.47
CA LYS A 50 2.44 -55.85 -36.38
C LYS A 50 3.06 -54.65 -35.66
N ALA A 51 4.22 -54.86 -35.03
CA ALA A 51 4.90 -53.83 -34.25
C ALA A 51 5.30 -52.66 -35.15
N THR A 52 4.78 -51.46 -34.86
CA THR A 52 5.19 -50.21 -35.48
C THR A 52 5.72 -49.28 -34.40
N THR A 53 7.04 -49.22 -34.27
CA THR A 53 7.76 -48.38 -33.31
C THR A 53 7.66 -46.91 -33.73
N ARG A 54 6.49 -46.31 -33.47
CA ARG A 54 6.21 -44.91 -33.79
C ARG A 54 6.99 -44.00 -32.83
N ALA A 55 8.22 -43.67 -33.21
CA ALA A 55 9.12 -42.83 -32.43
C ALA A 55 8.47 -41.46 -32.14
N SER A 56 8.11 -41.22 -30.88
CA SER A 56 7.51 -39.95 -30.45
C SER A 56 8.62 -38.92 -30.31
N ALA A 57 8.85 -38.14 -31.38
CA ALA A 57 9.75 -37.00 -31.37
C ALA A 57 9.19 -35.91 -30.43
N ARG A 58 9.50 -35.99 -29.14
CA ARG A 58 9.26 -34.91 -28.18
C ARG A 58 10.07 -33.68 -28.62
N SER A 59 9.40 -32.71 -29.23
CA SER A 59 9.96 -31.39 -29.45
C SER A 59 10.14 -30.70 -28.09
N VAL A 60 11.36 -30.83 -27.54
CA VAL A 60 11.76 -30.09 -26.34
C VAL A 60 11.78 -28.61 -26.72
N LYS A 61 10.70 -27.88 -26.39
CA LYS A 61 10.71 -26.42 -26.45
C LYS A 61 11.85 -25.94 -25.55
N ALA A 62 12.91 -25.42 -26.16
CA ALA A 62 14.03 -24.86 -25.43
C ALA A 62 13.48 -23.79 -24.47
N ALA A 63 13.70 -23.97 -23.17
CA ALA A 63 13.33 -22.97 -22.19
C ALA A 63 14.15 -21.72 -22.49
N THR A 64 13.49 -20.67 -23.00
CA THR A 64 14.12 -19.39 -23.27
C THR A 64 14.67 -18.88 -21.95
N ARG A 65 16.00 -18.97 -21.77
CA ARG A 65 16.67 -18.34 -20.62
C ARG A 65 16.38 -16.85 -20.72
N MET A 66 15.45 -16.37 -19.89
CA MET A 66 15.34 -14.94 -19.63
C MET A 66 16.70 -14.51 -19.13
N VAL A 67 17.42 -13.73 -19.93
CA VAL A 67 18.66 -13.09 -19.49
C VAL A 67 18.28 -12.27 -18.27
N ALA A 68 18.89 -12.59 -17.12
CA ALA A 68 18.67 -11.83 -15.91
C ALA A 68 19.20 -10.42 -16.15
N VAL A 69 18.29 -9.48 -16.41
CA VAL A 69 18.63 -8.04 -16.42
C VAL A 69 19.21 -7.76 -15.04
N PRO A 70 20.46 -7.27 -14.93
CA PRO A 70 21.07 -7.03 -13.63
C PRO A 70 20.19 -6.05 -12.86
N GLU A 71 19.83 -6.41 -11.62
CA GLU A 71 18.94 -5.59 -10.81
C GLU A 71 19.65 -4.27 -10.51
N LYS A 72 19.14 -3.17 -11.09
CA LYS A 72 19.70 -1.82 -10.93
C LYS A 72 19.72 -1.48 -9.44
N LEU A 73 20.92 -1.33 -8.88
CA LEU A 73 21.12 -1.02 -7.47
C LEU A 73 20.36 0.25 -7.07
N SER A 74 19.79 0.23 -5.87
CA SER A 74 19.15 1.40 -5.28
C SER A 74 20.18 2.43 -4.80
N PHE A 75 19.76 3.66 -4.54
CA PHE A 75 20.65 4.70 -4.04
C PHE A 75 21.21 4.35 -2.64
N GLY A 76 20.44 3.67 -1.79
CA GLY A 76 20.91 3.22 -0.48
C GLY A 76 21.89 2.03 -0.56
N GLN A 77 21.79 1.18 -1.59
CA GLN A 77 22.82 0.18 -1.90
C GLN A 77 24.11 0.84 -2.41
N VAL A 78 24.01 1.80 -3.34
CA VAL A 78 25.17 2.54 -3.88
C VAL A 78 25.87 3.36 -2.79
N ALA A 79 25.12 3.91 -1.84
CA ALA A 79 25.65 4.65 -0.69
C ALA A 79 26.08 3.76 0.51
N GLY A 80 26.04 2.43 0.37
CA GLY A 80 26.50 1.50 1.41
C GLY A 80 25.63 1.44 2.69
N LEU A 81 24.42 2.02 2.67
CA LEU A 81 23.57 2.15 3.88
C LEU A 81 23.11 0.80 4.45
N HIS A 82 23.13 -0.27 3.65
CA HIS A 82 22.86 -1.65 4.08
C HIS A 82 23.96 -2.24 4.99
N SER A 83 25.13 -1.59 5.11
CA SER A 83 26.24 -2.08 5.96
C SER A 83 26.05 -1.83 7.45
N LEU A 84 25.08 -1.03 7.89
CA LEU A 84 24.74 -0.90 9.31
C LEU A 84 23.85 -2.07 9.77
N THR A 85 24.26 -2.73 10.85
CA THR A 85 23.44 -3.74 11.53
C THR A 85 22.58 -3.08 12.61
N ASP A 86 21.44 -3.70 12.90
CA ASP A 86 20.51 -3.26 13.92
C ASP A 86 19.97 -4.47 14.71
N PRO A 87 19.47 -4.30 15.96
CA PRO A 87 19.05 -5.42 16.80
C PRO A 87 17.81 -6.18 16.31
N LEU A 88 17.10 -5.69 15.29
CA LEU A 88 15.89 -6.30 14.73
C LEU A 88 16.12 -6.91 13.33
N ASP A 89 17.36 -6.94 12.85
CA ASP A 89 17.73 -7.41 11.52
C ASP A 89 16.85 -6.79 10.42
N LEU A 90 16.64 -5.47 10.47
CA LEU A 90 15.80 -4.77 9.49
C LEU A 90 16.46 -4.79 8.12
N LYS A 91 15.70 -5.21 7.11
CA LYS A 91 16.16 -5.31 5.72
C LYS A 91 16.01 -3.99 4.96
N SER A 92 15.48 -2.97 5.63
CA SER A 92 15.57 -1.56 5.24
C SER A 92 16.94 -1.01 5.60
N SER A 93 17.58 -0.31 4.66
CA SER A 93 18.84 0.40 4.94
C SER A 93 18.61 1.68 5.75
N VAL A 94 17.41 2.26 5.66
CA VAL A 94 16.94 3.36 6.50
C VAL A 94 15.67 2.95 7.24
N ALA A 95 15.66 3.16 8.56
CA ALA A 95 14.47 2.94 9.39
C ALA A 95 14.37 3.99 10.51
N LEU A 96 13.14 4.43 10.78
CA LEU A 96 12.82 5.30 11.91
C LEU A 96 11.49 4.85 12.51
N VAL A 97 11.45 4.69 13.84
CA VAL A 97 10.25 4.39 14.61
C VAL A 97 10.14 5.42 15.72
N ILE A 98 9.07 6.20 15.71
CA ILE A 98 8.77 7.20 16.75
C ILE A 98 7.39 6.98 17.34
N ASP A 99 7.20 7.42 18.57
CA ASP A 99 5.89 7.59 19.17
C ASP A 99 5.26 8.92 18.73
N GLN A 100 4.01 8.87 18.28
CA GLN A 100 3.30 10.00 17.70
C GLN A 100 2.92 11.08 18.74
N GLU A 101 2.75 10.70 20.00
CA GLU A 101 2.28 11.62 21.05
C GLU A 101 3.44 12.24 21.84
N THR A 102 4.48 11.46 22.09
CA THR A 102 5.66 11.90 22.88
C THR A 102 6.84 12.35 22.01
N ASN A 103 6.89 11.96 20.74
CA ASN A 103 8.07 12.05 19.87
C ASN A 103 9.30 11.27 20.40
N GLU A 104 9.13 10.31 21.31
CA GLU A 104 10.18 9.36 21.70
C GLU A 104 10.66 8.60 20.45
N VAL A 105 11.97 8.57 20.21
CA VAL A 105 12.58 7.74 19.16
C VAL A 105 12.81 6.34 19.75
N LEU A 106 12.09 5.36 19.25
CA LEU A 106 12.22 3.96 19.67
C LEU A 106 13.38 3.28 18.91
N LEU A 107 13.48 3.52 17.61
CA LEU A 107 14.51 2.95 16.74
C LEU A 107 14.94 3.96 15.67
N SER A 108 16.25 4.08 15.43
CA SER A 108 16.81 4.88 14.34
C SER A 108 18.00 4.17 13.65
N LYS A 109 17.94 4.12 12.32
CA LYS A 109 18.94 3.56 11.41
C LYS A 109 19.02 4.46 10.17
N ASN A 110 20.14 5.15 9.97
CA ASN A 110 20.35 6.07 8.84
C ASN A 110 19.20 7.08 8.61
N ASP A 111 18.54 7.54 9.68
CA ASP A 111 17.29 8.33 9.59
C ASP A 111 17.42 9.69 8.88
N HIS A 112 18.63 10.26 8.87
CA HIS A 112 19.04 11.45 8.12
C HIS A 112 19.38 11.19 6.64
N ALA A 113 19.39 9.95 6.16
CA ALA A 113 19.78 9.66 4.78
C ALA A 113 18.70 10.08 3.79
N VAL A 114 19.05 11.01 2.90
CA VAL A 114 18.16 11.53 1.85
C VAL A 114 18.15 10.55 0.67
N LEU A 115 17.01 9.90 0.44
CA LEU A 115 16.86 8.85 -0.58
C LEU A 115 15.67 9.13 -1.50
N PRO A 116 15.64 8.56 -2.73
CA PRO A 116 14.44 8.50 -3.55
C PRO A 116 13.32 7.77 -2.78
N ILE A 117 12.17 8.40 -2.59
CA ILE A 117 11.08 7.85 -1.75
C ILE A 117 10.00 7.12 -2.54
N ALA A 118 10.08 7.13 -3.87
CA ALA A 118 9.06 6.59 -4.77
C ALA A 118 7.64 7.09 -4.40
N SER A 119 6.63 6.25 -4.59
CA SER A 119 5.21 6.58 -4.35
C SER A 119 4.80 6.87 -2.90
N LEU A 120 5.74 6.98 -1.95
CA LEU A 120 5.48 7.69 -0.69
C LEU A 120 5.11 9.16 -0.96
N THR A 121 5.66 9.75 -2.03
CA THR A 121 5.27 11.05 -2.62
C THR A 121 3.76 11.32 -2.57
N LYS A 122 2.95 10.33 -2.96
CA LYS A 122 1.50 10.49 -3.09
C LYS A 122 0.80 10.86 -1.77
N LEU A 123 1.45 10.71 -0.62
CA LEU A 123 0.95 11.16 0.67
C LEU A 123 0.91 12.70 0.75
N MET A 124 1.94 13.40 0.25
CA MET A 124 1.91 14.86 0.10
C MET A 124 0.88 15.28 -0.95
N THR A 125 0.77 14.54 -2.05
CA THR A 125 -0.24 14.78 -3.11
C THR A 125 -1.66 14.73 -2.55
N GLY A 126 -2.00 13.70 -1.77
CA GLY A 126 -3.30 13.60 -1.09
C GLY A 126 -3.51 14.71 -0.07
N LEU A 127 -2.48 15.08 0.70
CA LEU A 127 -2.56 16.13 1.72
C LEU A 127 -2.92 17.50 1.11
N LEU A 128 -2.30 17.87 -0.02
CA LEU A 128 -2.62 19.10 -0.73
C LEU A 128 -4.03 19.07 -1.35
N VAL A 129 -4.42 17.96 -1.99
CA VAL A 129 -5.74 17.82 -2.60
C VAL A 129 -6.86 17.94 -1.56
N SER A 130 -6.68 17.35 -0.37
CA SER A 130 -7.64 17.48 0.74
C SER A 130 -7.72 18.91 1.27
N GLN A 131 -6.57 19.53 1.56
CA GLN A 131 -6.48 20.88 2.15
C GLN A 131 -6.84 22.02 1.18
N ALA A 132 -6.87 21.75 -0.13
CA ALA A 132 -7.40 22.68 -1.12
C ALA A 132 -8.95 22.72 -1.16
N HIS A 133 -9.62 21.79 -0.47
CA HIS A 133 -11.09 21.71 -0.35
C HIS A 133 -11.83 21.76 -1.71
N LEU A 134 -11.23 21.15 -2.73
CA LEU A 134 -11.80 21.04 -4.08
C LEU A 134 -13.00 20.07 -4.09
N PRO A 135 -13.96 20.22 -5.02
CA PRO A 135 -15.12 19.33 -5.09
C PRO A 135 -14.67 17.88 -5.38
N MET A 136 -15.00 16.95 -4.48
CA MET A 136 -14.55 15.56 -4.59
C MET A 136 -15.35 14.75 -5.62
N ASP A 137 -16.49 15.26 -6.06
CA ASP A 137 -17.34 14.76 -7.15
C ASP A 137 -16.91 15.27 -8.54
N GLU A 138 -15.94 16.19 -8.62
CA GLU A 138 -15.45 16.75 -9.88
C GLU A 138 -14.90 15.66 -10.82
N PRO A 139 -15.37 15.56 -12.08
CA PRO A 139 -14.94 14.53 -13.01
C PRO A 139 -13.57 14.83 -13.62
N ILE A 140 -12.55 14.06 -13.23
CA ILE A 140 -11.19 14.13 -13.75
C ILE A 140 -10.99 13.06 -14.83
N THR A 141 -10.62 13.48 -16.04
CA THR A 141 -10.25 12.58 -17.15
C THR A 141 -8.75 12.37 -17.22
N ILE A 142 -8.32 11.10 -17.30
CA ILE A 142 -6.93 10.70 -17.56
C ILE A 142 -6.55 11.08 -19.00
N THR A 143 -5.52 11.90 -19.16
CA THR A 143 -4.99 12.34 -20.46
C THR A 143 -3.73 11.56 -20.84
N GLN A 144 -3.16 11.86 -22.01
CA GLN A 144 -1.86 11.32 -22.42
C GLN A 144 -0.71 11.83 -21.54
N ASP A 145 -0.87 13.00 -20.92
CA ASP A 145 0.12 13.61 -20.01
C ASP A 145 0.28 12.81 -18.71
N ASP A 146 -0.75 12.04 -18.31
CA ASP A 146 -0.73 11.18 -17.13
C ASP A 146 -0.04 9.83 -17.37
N VAL A 147 0.49 9.60 -18.58
CA VAL A 147 1.18 8.36 -18.95
C VAL A 147 2.65 8.43 -18.55
N ASP A 148 3.08 7.54 -17.66
CA ASP A 148 4.48 7.38 -17.27
C ASP A 148 5.39 7.08 -18.48
N THR A 149 6.32 8.02 -18.74
CA THR A 149 7.39 7.93 -19.73
C THR A 149 8.80 7.83 -19.11
N GLU A 150 8.95 7.84 -17.78
CA GLU A 150 10.26 7.73 -17.10
C GLU A 150 10.56 6.27 -16.70
N LYS A 151 9.58 5.57 -16.11
CA LYS A 151 9.71 4.18 -15.64
C LYS A 151 8.83 3.18 -16.39
N PHE A 152 8.01 3.65 -17.33
CA PHE A 152 7.10 2.84 -18.17
C PHE A 152 6.15 1.93 -17.35
N SER A 153 5.74 2.39 -16.17
CA SER A 153 4.84 1.67 -15.28
C SER A 153 3.46 1.47 -15.89
N SER A 154 2.89 0.28 -15.67
CA SER A 154 1.57 -0.06 -16.17
C SER A 154 0.46 0.48 -15.26
N SER A 155 -0.59 1.00 -15.88
CA SER A 155 -1.83 1.41 -15.23
C SER A 155 -3.01 0.63 -15.81
N ARG A 156 -4.08 0.53 -15.03
CA ARG A 156 -5.37 -0.04 -15.47
C ARG A 156 -6.41 1.04 -15.81
N LEU A 157 -6.15 2.30 -15.48
CA LEU A 157 -6.91 3.44 -16.01
C LEU A 157 -6.39 3.74 -17.41
N ALA A 158 -7.26 3.69 -18.42
CA ALA A 158 -6.90 4.03 -19.79
C ALA A 158 -6.90 5.55 -19.99
N VAL A 159 -6.20 6.06 -20.99
CA VAL A 159 -6.42 7.44 -21.47
C VAL A 159 -7.88 7.56 -21.90
N GLY A 160 -8.54 8.65 -21.51
CA GLY A 160 -9.99 8.82 -21.66
C GLY A 160 -10.84 8.13 -20.58
N THR A 161 -10.25 7.53 -19.55
CA THR A 161 -10.98 7.14 -18.33
C THR A 161 -11.27 8.38 -17.50
N THR A 162 -12.55 8.62 -17.18
CA THR A 162 -12.98 9.67 -16.24
C THR A 162 -13.42 9.02 -14.93
N LEU A 163 -12.96 9.56 -13.81
CA LEU A 163 -13.41 9.23 -12.45
C LEU A 163 -13.54 10.53 -11.64
N THR A 164 -14.28 10.51 -10.54
CA THR A 164 -14.36 11.66 -9.63
C THR A 164 -13.02 11.94 -8.94
N ARG A 165 -12.79 13.18 -8.50
CA ARG A 165 -11.59 13.60 -7.75
C ARG A 165 -11.36 12.75 -6.49
N GLY A 166 -12.43 12.36 -5.80
CA GLY A 166 -12.40 11.43 -4.66
C GLY A 166 -11.94 10.02 -5.04
N GLU A 167 -12.48 9.44 -6.12
CA GLU A 167 -12.02 8.14 -6.63
C GLU A 167 -10.54 8.18 -7.04
N MET A 168 -10.09 9.25 -7.71
CA MET A 168 -8.67 9.43 -8.06
C MET A 168 -7.79 9.45 -6.81
N MET A 169 -8.19 10.18 -5.77
CA MET A 169 -7.47 10.27 -4.50
C MET A 169 -7.44 8.91 -3.77
N HIS A 170 -8.55 8.17 -3.78
CA HIS A 170 -8.64 6.83 -3.23
C HIS A 170 -7.68 5.86 -3.91
N LEU A 171 -7.69 5.82 -5.25
CA LEU A 171 -6.81 4.93 -6.02
C LEU A 171 -5.33 5.30 -5.85
N ALA A 172 -5.00 6.60 -5.83
CA ALA A 172 -3.65 7.10 -5.60
C ALA A 172 -3.10 6.71 -4.22
N LEU A 173 -3.90 6.84 -3.15
CA LEU A 173 -3.48 6.57 -1.77
C LEU A 173 -3.46 5.06 -1.47
N MET A 174 -4.60 4.37 -1.59
CA MET A 174 -4.75 2.94 -1.30
C MET A 174 -3.86 2.07 -2.20
N SER A 175 -4.06 2.21 -3.51
CA SER A 175 -3.52 1.28 -4.52
C SER A 175 -2.25 1.77 -5.21
N SER A 176 -1.78 2.97 -4.85
CA SER A 176 -0.61 3.62 -5.45
C SER A 176 -0.73 3.92 -6.94
N GLU A 177 -1.94 4.11 -7.45
CA GLU A 177 -2.21 4.35 -8.87
C GLU A 177 -1.51 5.63 -9.37
N ASN A 178 -0.77 5.53 -10.47
CA ASN A 178 0.13 6.60 -10.94
C ASN A 178 -0.61 7.67 -11.75
N ARG A 179 -1.53 7.28 -12.64
CA ARG A 179 -2.24 8.20 -13.52
C ARG A 179 -3.22 9.06 -12.74
N ALA A 180 -3.91 8.48 -11.76
CA ALA A 180 -4.76 9.20 -10.83
C ALA A 180 -3.98 10.26 -10.04
N ALA A 181 -2.80 9.91 -9.51
CA ALA A 181 -1.94 10.87 -8.78
C ALA A 181 -1.39 11.98 -9.69
N HIS A 182 -1.07 11.67 -10.95
CA HIS A 182 -0.64 12.67 -11.92
C HIS A 182 -1.78 13.60 -12.32
N ALA A 183 -2.95 13.05 -12.65
CA ALA A 183 -4.14 13.79 -13.01
C ALA A 183 -4.61 14.73 -11.89
N LEU A 184 -4.50 14.31 -10.62
CA LEU A 184 -4.77 15.16 -9.46
C LEU A 184 -3.88 16.41 -9.41
N GLY A 185 -2.57 16.27 -9.66
CA GLY A 185 -1.65 17.40 -9.72
C GLY A 185 -1.84 18.26 -10.98
N ARG A 186 -2.07 17.63 -12.14
CA ARG A 186 -2.32 18.30 -13.42
C ARG A 186 -3.63 19.11 -13.43
N THR A 187 -4.67 18.65 -12.75
CA THR A 187 -5.99 19.31 -12.62
C THR A 187 -6.14 20.10 -11.32
N PHE A 188 -5.04 20.38 -10.63
CA PHE A 188 -5.04 21.30 -9.49
C PHE A 188 -5.08 22.76 -9.99
N PRO A 189 -5.66 23.73 -9.24
CA PRO A 189 -5.61 25.14 -9.61
C PRO A 189 -4.18 25.66 -9.86
N GLY A 190 -3.93 26.17 -11.07
CA GLY A 190 -2.60 26.57 -11.54
C GLY A 190 -1.80 25.47 -12.26
N GLY A 191 -2.32 24.25 -12.33
CA GLY A 191 -1.73 23.13 -13.05
C GLY A 191 -0.55 22.46 -12.34
N LEU A 192 0.12 21.55 -13.05
CA LEU A 192 1.14 20.65 -12.50
C LEU A 192 2.33 21.40 -11.88
N GLU A 193 2.80 22.48 -12.51
CA GLU A 193 3.92 23.30 -12.01
C GLU A 193 3.55 23.98 -10.69
N ALA A 194 2.37 24.61 -10.61
CA ALA A 194 1.86 25.20 -9.37
C ALA A 194 1.66 24.15 -8.27
N PHE A 195 1.23 22.94 -8.63
CA PHE A 195 1.11 21.84 -7.67
C PHE A 195 2.46 21.42 -7.10
N VAL A 196 3.47 21.21 -7.95
CA VAL A 196 4.83 20.85 -7.50
C VAL A 196 5.47 21.99 -6.69
N ALA A 197 5.23 23.25 -7.06
CA ALA A 197 5.62 24.40 -6.25
C ALA A 197 4.97 24.35 -4.85
N GLN A 198 3.67 24.04 -4.76
CA GLN A 198 2.97 23.88 -3.48
C GLN A 198 3.46 22.67 -2.68
N MET A 199 3.83 21.55 -3.31
CA MET A 199 4.42 20.39 -2.60
C MET A 199 5.73 20.77 -1.89
N ASN A 200 6.61 21.52 -2.56
CA ASN A 200 7.87 21.98 -1.97
C ASN A 200 7.65 23.11 -0.93
N ALA A 201 6.72 24.03 -1.19
CA ALA A 201 6.34 25.05 -0.22
C ALA A 201 5.74 24.44 1.06
N LYS A 202 4.95 23.36 0.92
CA LYS A 202 4.38 22.61 2.04
C LYS A 202 5.45 21.85 2.82
N ALA A 203 6.39 21.18 2.15
CA ALA A 203 7.54 20.56 2.81
C ALA A 203 8.29 21.59 3.67
N LYS A 204 8.65 22.74 3.09
CA LYS A 204 9.31 23.83 3.82
C LYS A 204 8.49 24.35 5.01
N LEU A 205 7.18 24.51 4.84
CA LEU A 205 6.27 24.95 5.92
C LEU A 205 6.18 23.93 7.08
N LEU A 206 6.31 22.64 6.78
CA LEU A 206 6.34 21.55 7.77
C LEU A 206 7.74 21.32 8.37
N GLY A 207 8.74 22.12 8.01
CA GLY A 207 10.12 21.94 8.47
C GLY A 207 10.85 20.75 7.85
N MET A 208 10.30 20.18 6.75
CA MET A 208 10.87 19.04 6.03
C MET A 208 12.03 19.53 5.14
N THR A 209 13.22 19.71 5.72
CA THR A 209 14.38 20.35 5.05
C THR A 209 15.14 19.42 4.12
N ASP A 210 15.00 18.11 4.28
CA ASP A 210 15.65 17.09 3.47
C ASP A 210 14.80 16.71 2.24
N THR A 211 13.58 17.26 2.15
CA THR A 211 12.57 16.89 1.15
C THR A 211 12.60 17.78 -0.09
N ARG A 212 12.53 17.13 -1.25
CA ARG A 212 12.29 17.79 -2.54
C ARG A 212 11.38 16.95 -3.42
N TYR A 213 10.39 17.59 -4.04
CA TYR A 213 9.49 17.01 -5.03
C TYR A 213 9.71 17.64 -6.40
N VAL A 214 9.60 16.84 -7.48
CA VAL A 214 9.53 17.30 -8.87
C VAL A 214 8.24 16.89 -9.58
N GLU A 215 7.51 15.90 -9.07
CA GLU A 215 6.26 15.39 -9.65
C GLU A 215 5.37 14.70 -8.59
N PRO A 216 4.04 14.56 -8.79
CA PRO A 216 3.09 14.17 -7.73
C PRO A 216 2.93 12.66 -7.49
N THR A 217 3.59 11.82 -8.28
CA THR A 217 3.41 10.36 -8.26
C THR A 217 4.51 9.63 -7.50
N GLY A 218 5.75 10.11 -7.51
CA GLY A 218 6.90 9.37 -7.00
C GLY A 218 7.33 8.25 -7.94
N LEU A 219 7.37 8.56 -9.23
CA LEU A 219 8.05 7.80 -10.28
C LEU A 219 9.48 8.31 -10.47
N SER A 220 9.72 9.61 -10.29
CA SER A 220 11.05 10.18 -10.49
C SER A 220 11.97 9.92 -9.32
N SER A 221 13.22 9.55 -9.60
CA SER A 221 14.25 9.40 -8.56
C SER A 221 14.72 10.73 -7.95
N HIS A 222 14.21 11.86 -8.46
CA HIS A 222 14.43 13.20 -7.90
C HIS A 222 13.34 13.63 -6.88
N ASN A 223 12.33 12.78 -6.62
CA ASN A 223 11.49 12.89 -5.44
C ASN A 223 12.20 12.24 -4.25
N GLN A 224 12.73 13.07 -3.35
CA GLN A 224 13.64 12.66 -2.28
C GLN A 224 13.22 13.24 -0.93
N SER A 225 13.58 12.57 0.16
CA SER A 225 13.31 12.95 1.56
C SER A 225 14.15 12.09 2.50
N SER A 226 14.35 12.53 3.74
CA SER A 226 14.85 11.69 4.84
C SER A 226 13.70 10.94 5.54
N ALA A 227 14.03 10.08 6.51
CA ALA A 227 13.02 9.36 7.28
C ALA A 227 12.32 10.25 8.32
N ARG A 228 13.01 11.28 8.84
CA ARG A 228 12.45 12.24 9.79
C ARG A 228 11.39 13.11 9.13
N ASP A 229 11.69 13.65 7.95
CA ASP A 229 10.73 14.41 7.13
C ASP A 229 9.46 13.59 6.82
N LEU A 230 9.61 12.31 6.46
CA LEU A 230 8.49 11.41 6.23
C LEU A 230 7.68 11.13 7.50
N ALA A 231 8.31 11.03 8.67
CA ALA A 231 7.60 10.86 9.93
C ALA A 231 6.75 12.11 10.27
N THR A 232 7.30 13.31 10.05
CA THR A 232 6.55 14.57 10.13
C THR A 232 5.37 14.58 9.16
N LEU A 233 5.56 14.20 7.90
CA LEU A 233 4.49 14.12 6.90
C LEU A 233 3.40 13.12 7.31
N VAL A 234 3.76 11.95 7.84
CA VAL A 234 2.80 10.96 8.35
C VAL A 234 1.99 11.51 9.52
N ASN A 235 2.64 12.22 10.46
CA ASN A 235 1.94 12.78 11.62
C ASN A 235 0.87 13.80 11.19
N ILE A 236 1.26 14.73 10.29
CA ILE A 236 0.35 15.75 9.74
C ILE A 236 -0.75 15.11 8.89
N ALA A 237 -0.42 14.14 8.03
CA ALA A 237 -1.39 13.44 7.19
C ALA A 237 -2.38 12.57 7.99
N HIS A 238 -1.97 12.03 9.13
CA HIS A 238 -2.84 11.29 10.04
C HIS A 238 -3.86 12.20 10.76
N GLY A 239 -3.61 13.51 10.83
CA GLY A 239 -4.58 14.49 11.32
C GLY A 239 -5.81 14.63 10.42
N ASP A 240 -5.73 14.22 9.16
CA ASP A 240 -6.82 14.32 8.17
C ASP A 240 -7.67 13.03 8.13
N PRO A 241 -8.98 13.09 8.43
CA PRO A 241 -9.85 11.90 8.40
C PRO A 241 -9.94 11.22 7.03
N MET A 242 -9.92 11.98 5.93
CA MET A 242 -10.03 11.46 4.57
C MET A 242 -8.74 10.73 4.18
N LEU A 243 -7.56 11.26 4.52
CA LEU A 243 -6.31 10.55 4.25
C LEU A 243 -6.22 9.25 5.05
N ARG A 244 -6.70 9.22 6.29
CA ARG A 244 -6.80 7.96 7.06
C ARG A 244 -7.69 6.95 6.36
N GLU A 245 -8.94 7.30 6.05
CA GLU A 245 -9.89 6.41 5.36
C GLU A 245 -9.34 5.89 4.02
N LEU A 246 -8.90 6.79 3.14
CA LEU A 246 -8.46 6.44 1.79
C LEU A 246 -7.13 5.68 1.77
N THR A 247 -6.25 5.84 2.77
CA THR A 247 -5.02 5.03 2.87
C THR A 247 -5.27 3.65 3.51
N THR A 248 -6.28 3.51 4.37
CA THR A 248 -6.57 2.28 5.14
C THR A 248 -7.68 1.42 4.56
N SER A 249 -8.39 1.92 3.54
CA SER A 249 -9.33 1.12 2.75
C SER A 249 -8.69 -0.18 2.22
N PRO A 250 -9.30 -1.37 2.43
CA PRO A 250 -8.72 -2.64 1.96
C PRO A 250 -8.73 -2.82 0.44
N SER A 251 -9.76 -2.34 -0.24
CA SER A 251 -9.99 -2.52 -1.68
C SER A 251 -11.15 -1.64 -2.15
N TYR A 252 -11.19 -1.32 -3.44
CA TYR A 252 -12.18 -0.45 -4.04
C TYR A 252 -12.41 -0.79 -5.52
N GLU A 253 -13.66 -0.69 -5.98
CA GLU A 253 -14.06 -0.98 -7.36
C GLU A 253 -14.57 0.27 -8.05
N VAL A 254 -13.98 0.63 -9.20
CA VAL A 254 -14.42 1.76 -10.03
C VAL A 254 -15.07 1.28 -11.33
N ALA A 255 -16.12 1.96 -11.76
CA ALA A 255 -16.83 1.67 -13.01
C ALA A 255 -16.24 2.51 -14.17
N VAL A 256 -15.62 1.84 -15.14
CA VAL A 256 -15.01 2.46 -16.32
C VAL A 256 -15.77 2.00 -17.57
N GLY A 257 -16.80 2.75 -17.92
CA GLY A 257 -17.72 2.43 -19.02
C GLY A 257 -18.44 1.10 -18.80
N ARG A 258 -18.14 0.08 -19.62
CA ARG A 258 -18.72 -1.28 -19.51
C ARG A 258 -17.89 -2.25 -18.65
N ARG A 259 -16.91 -1.77 -17.87
CA ARG A 259 -15.98 -2.60 -17.10
C ARG A 259 -15.84 -2.10 -15.66
N THR A 260 -15.86 -3.01 -14.70
CA THR A 260 -15.44 -2.71 -13.32
C THR A 260 -13.95 -3.02 -13.14
N LEU A 261 -13.22 -2.14 -12.46
CA LEU A 261 -11.80 -2.33 -12.14
C LEU A 261 -11.61 -2.41 -10.62
N GLN A 262 -11.23 -3.60 -10.13
CA GLN A 262 -11.03 -3.89 -8.70
C GLN A 262 -9.58 -3.59 -8.25
N TYR A 263 -9.39 -2.64 -7.35
CA TYR A 263 -8.11 -2.19 -6.79
C TYR A 263 -7.95 -2.64 -5.33
N ASN A 264 -6.74 -3.03 -4.95
CA ASN A 264 -6.43 -3.51 -3.59
C ASN A 264 -5.39 -2.60 -2.93
N ASN A 265 -5.42 -2.54 -1.60
CA ASN A 265 -4.39 -1.85 -0.83
C ASN A 265 -2.99 -2.44 -1.10
N THR A 266 -2.00 -1.56 -1.26
CA THR A 266 -0.61 -1.97 -1.52
C THR A 266 0.13 -2.42 -0.25
N ASN A 267 -0.32 -1.98 0.93
CA ASN A 267 0.07 -2.58 2.20
C ASN A 267 -0.88 -3.76 2.52
N ARG A 268 -0.32 -4.96 2.66
CA ARG A 268 -1.09 -6.17 2.98
C ARG A 268 -1.53 -6.24 4.45
N LEU A 269 -0.83 -5.53 5.35
CA LEU A 269 -1.12 -5.52 6.78
C LEU A 269 -2.49 -4.89 7.08
N VAL A 270 -2.96 -3.99 6.21
CA VAL A 270 -4.31 -3.39 6.24
C VAL A 270 -5.45 -4.42 6.20
N LYS A 271 -5.21 -5.63 5.69
CA LYS A 271 -6.21 -6.72 5.69
C LYS A 271 -6.05 -7.69 6.88
N SER A 272 -5.12 -7.41 7.80
CA SER A 272 -4.85 -8.27 8.97
C SER A 272 -5.62 -7.75 10.20
N PRO A 273 -6.46 -8.56 10.85
CA PRO A 273 -7.15 -8.15 12.08
C PRO A 273 -6.21 -8.02 13.29
N ALA A 274 -4.93 -8.36 13.14
CA ALA A 274 -3.89 -8.17 14.14
C ALA A 274 -3.16 -6.81 14.04
N TRP A 275 -3.63 -5.91 13.16
CA TRP A 275 -3.03 -4.60 12.91
C TRP A 275 -4.09 -3.51 12.94
N ASP A 276 -3.97 -2.58 13.88
CA ASP A 276 -4.67 -1.29 13.84
C ASP A 276 -3.77 -0.26 13.16
N ILE A 277 -4.15 0.17 11.95
CA ILE A 277 -3.36 1.07 11.09
C ILE A 277 -4.21 2.32 10.84
N GLY A 278 -3.79 3.46 11.39
CA GLY A 278 -4.48 4.73 11.16
C GLY A 278 -4.12 5.37 9.81
N LEU A 279 -2.92 5.12 9.28
CA LEU A 279 -2.48 5.64 7.97
C LEU A 279 -1.38 4.75 7.37
N GLN A 280 -1.32 4.62 6.03
CA GLN A 280 -0.15 4.02 5.36
C GLN A 280 0.14 4.60 3.98
N LYS A 281 1.38 4.45 3.52
CA LYS A 281 1.71 4.47 2.09
C LYS A 281 2.89 3.54 1.78
N THR A 282 2.84 2.83 0.65
CA THR A 282 4.00 2.10 0.11
C THR A 282 4.57 2.74 -1.16
N GLY A 283 5.83 2.44 -1.48
CA GLY A 283 6.50 2.87 -2.70
C GLY A 283 7.50 1.83 -3.24
N TYR A 284 7.76 1.89 -4.56
CA TYR A 284 8.84 1.17 -5.23
C TYR A 284 9.19 1.81 -6.58
N ILE A 285 10.46 2.17 -6.76
CA ILE A 285 11.19 2.23 -8.04
C ILE A 285 12.57 1.61 -7.77
N SER A 286 13.32 1.17 -8.79
CA SER A 286 14.62 0.51 -8.56
C SER A 286 15.60 1.41 -7.78
N GLU A 287 15.61 2.71 -8.07
CA GLU A 287 16.45 3.71 -7.40
C GLU A 287 16.12 3.90 -5.90
N ALA A 288 14.89 3.62 -5.50
CA ALA A 288 14.37 3.80 -4.14
C ALA A 288 14.39 2.53 -3.29
N GLY A 289 14.59 1.36 -3.90
CA GLY A 289 14.24 0.08 -3.28
C GLY A 289 12.76 0.04 -2.87
N ARG A 290 12.43 -0.69 -1.80
CA ARG A 290 11.03 -0.90 -1.36
C ARG A 290 10.71 -0.07 -0.12
N CYS A 291 9.85 0.93 -0.26
CA CYS A 291 9.52 1.86 0.81
C CYS A 291 8.13 1.62 1.43
N LEU A 292 8.00 1.93 2.72
CA LEU A 292 6.78 1.92 3.51
C LEU A 292 6.83 3.05 4.53
N VAL A 293 5.73 3.78 4.68
CA VAL A 293 5.43 4.57 5.88
C VAL A 293 4.07 4.14 6.42
N MET A 294 3.90 4.14 7.74
CA MET A 294 2.60 3.91 8.36
C MET A 294 2.53 4.47 9.77
N GLN A 295 1.32 4.85 10.17
CA GLN A 295 0.91 5.05 11.55
C GLN A 295 0.11 3.81 11.97
N ALA A 296 0.38 3.28 13.16
CA ALA A 296 -0.35 2.14 13.73
C ALA A 296 -0.43 2.21 15.26
N GLN A 297 -1.46 1.61 15.86
CA GLN A 297 -1.51 1.40 17.30
C GLN A 297 -0.93 0.02 17.67
N ILE A 298 0.10 0.01 18.52
CA ILE A 298 0.81 -1.20 18.98
C ILE A 298 1.01 -1.09 20.49
N SER A 299 0.60 -2.09 21.26
CA SER A 299 0.68 -2.09 22.74
C SER A 299 0.07 -0.83 23.40
N GLY A 300 -0.99 -0.26 22.80
CA GLY A 300 -1.59 1.01 23.20
C GLY A 300 -0.87 2.27 22.71
N ARG A 301 0.40 2.19 22.31
CA ARG A 301 1.18 3.30 21.75
C ARG A 301 0.78 3.58 20.31
N LYS A 302 0.72 4.86 19.92
CA LYS A 302 0.56 5.28 18.51
C LYS A 302 1.95 5.45 17.91
N LEU A 303 2.37 4.53 17.05
CA LEU A 303 3.71 4.54 16.46
C LEU A 303 3.67 4.96 14.99
N ILE A 304 4.59 5.84 14.62
CA ILE A 304 4.91 6.16 13.23
C ILE A 304 6.17 5.38 12.86
N MET A 305 6.06 4.58 11.80
CA MET A 305 7.14 3.76 11.27
C MET A 305 7.45 4.16 9.84
N VAL A 306 8.73 4.42 9.56
CA VAL A 306 9.28 4.73 8.24
C VAL A 306 10.37 3.72 7.90
N PHE A 307 10.26 3.11 6.73
CA PHE A 307 11.17 2.09 6.21
C PHE A 307 11.48 2.41 4.74
N LEU A 308 12.72 2.76 4.42
CA LEU A 308 13.14 3.07 3.04
C LEU A 308 14.16 2.03 2.54
N ASP A 309 14.18 1.85 1.22
CA ASP A 309 15.15 0.98 0.55
C ASP A 309 15.25 -0.43 1.17
N SER A 310 14.09 -1.07 1.34
CA SER A 310 14.03 -2.42 1.91
C SER A 310 14.34 -3.50 0.87
N ALA A 311 15.27 -4.39 1.21
CA ALA A 311 15.76 -5.46 0.36
C ALA A 311 14.75 -6.62 0.25
N GLY A 312 13.90 -6.58 -0.77
CA GLY A 312 13.01 -7.69 -1.15
C GLY A 312 11.52 -7.36 -1.23
N LYS A 313 10.74 -8.24 -1.86
CA LYS A 313 9.33 -7.96 -2.23
C LYS A 313 8.42 -7.64 -1.03
N PHE A 314 8.65 -8.31 0.09
CA PHE A 314 7.83 -8.24 1.32
C PHE A 314 8.62 -7.78 2.55
N SER A 315 9.91 -7.50 2.42
CA SER A 315 10.84 -7.23 3.52
C SER A 315 10.36 -6.15 4.47
N ARG A 316 9.96 -4.97 3.96
CA ARG A 316 9.40 -3.86 4.77
C ARG A 316 8.11 -4.18 5.55
N LEU A 317 7.34 -5.19 5.13
CA LEU A 317 6.20 -5.67 5.92
C LEU A 317 6.69 -6.56 7.06
N GLY A 318 7.73 -7.36 6.82
CA GLY A 318 8.45 -8.09 7.87
C GLY A 318 9.23 -7.16 8.81
N ASP A 319 9.73 -6.01 8.34
CA ASP A 319 10.36 -4.98 9.17
C ASP A 319 9.32 -4.40 10.16
N ALA A 320 8.12 -4.05 9.66
CA ALA A 320 7.00 -3.62 10.51
C ALA A 320 6.57 -4.71 11.52
N GLU A 321 6.44 -5.97 11.10
CA GLU A 321 6.15 -7.08 12.02
C GLU A 321 7.26 -7.30 13.05
N ARG A 322 8.54 -7.11 12.69
CA ARG A 322 9.67 -7.22 13.66
C ARG A 322 9.67 -6.09 14.67
N VAL A 323 9.41 -4.84 14.25
CA VAL A 323 9.22 -3.70 15.17
C VAL A 323 8.03 -3.96 16.09
N ARG A 324 6.88 -4.42 15.57
CA ARG A 324 5.71 -4.77 16.37
C ARG A 324 6.02 -5.86 17.41
N ASN A 325 6.60 -6.98 16.98
CA ASN A 325 7.00 -8.10 17.86
C ASN A 325 8.08 -7.74 18.90
N TRP A 326 8.77 -6.61 18.72
CA TRP A 326 9.70 -6.04 19.69
C TRP A 326 8.98 -5.12 20.69
N VAL A 327 8.15 -4.19 20.21
CA VAL A 327 7.34 -3.29 21.06
C VAL A 327 6.34 -4.07 21.94
N GLU A 328 5.77 -5.17 21.45
CA GLU A 328 4.92 -6.09 22.23
C GLU A 328 5.67 -6.83 23.36
N LYS A 329 7.01 -6.71 23.43
CA LYS A 329 7.86 -7.29 24.50
C LYS A 329 8.53 -6.24 25.38
N LEU A 330 8.36 -4.95 25.10
CA LEU A 330 8.85 -3.89 25.98
C LEU A 330 8.01 -3.83 27.26
N PRO A 331 8.60 -3.57 28.44
CA PRO A 331 7.85 -3.33 29.66
C PRO A 331 6.87 -2.16 29.49
N SER A 332 5.65 -2.31 30.01
CA SER A 332 4.58 -1.31 29.90
C SER A 332 4.77 -0.05 30.77
N ILE A 333 5.92 0.09 31.45
CA ILE A 333 6.25 1.19 32.35
C ILE A 333 7.73 1.56 32.20
N GLY A 334 8.01 2.80 31.81
CA GLY A 334 9.34 3.43 31.87
C GLY A 334 10.19 3.31 30.61
N GLY A 335 10.56 4.47 30.05
CA GLY A 335 11.49 4.73 28.93
C GLY A 335 12.09 3.53 28.18
N ALA A 336 11.73 3.38 26.91
CA ALA A 336 12.34 2.37 26.06
C ALA A 336 13.80 2.80 25.75
N PRO A 337 14.80 1.90 25.87
CA PRO A 337 16.15 2.24 25.43
C PRO A 337 16.16 2.39 23.91
N THR A 338 16.36 3.62 23.42
CA THR A 338 16.40 3.94 21.99
C THR A 338 17.41 3.06 21.26
N LEU A 339 16.94 2.27 20.29
CA LEU A 339 17.81 1.41 19.50
C LEU A 339 18.42 2.20 18.33
N HIS A 340 19.71 2.51 18.47
CA HIS A 340 20.53 2.98 17.36
C HIS A 340 21.17 1.81 16.63
N ALA A 341 21.16 1.83 15.29
CA ALA A 341 21.97 0.93 14.48
C ALA A 341 23.47 1.15 14.74
N ILE A 342 24.27 0.09 14.68
CA ILE A 342 25.71 0.12 14.98
C ILE A 342 26.49 -0.27 13.72
N GLY A 343 27.54 0.49 13.40
CA GLY A 343 28.45 0.14 12.32
C GLY A 343 29.37 -1.01 12.72
N THR A 344 29.50 -2.01 11.86
CA THR A 344 30.61 -2.97 11.95
C THR A 344 31.92 -2.23 11.73
N LYS A 345 32.80 -2.19 12.74
CA LYS A 345 34.20 -1.86 12.48
C LYS A 345 34.81 -2.94 11.57
N PRO A 346 35.72 -2.56 10.64
CA PRO A 346 36.47 -3.50 9.82
C PRO A 346 37.46 -4.33 10.67
#